data_AF-A0A166ART8-F1
#
_entry.id   AF-A0A166ART8-F1
#
_cell.length_a   1.000
_cell.length_b   1.000
_cell.length_c   1.000
_cell.angle_alpha   90.00
_cell.angle_beta   90.00
_cell.angle_gamma   90.00
#
_symmetry.space_group_name_H-M   'P 1'
#
loop_
_entity.id
_entity.type
_entity.pdbx_description
1 polymer ?
#
loop_
_entity_poly.entity_id
_entity_poly.type
_entity_poly.pdbx_seq_one_letter_code
_entity_poly.pdbx_strand_id
1 'polypeptide(L)'
;MTGKLAESWTTFAEALERANSLIKPDSHNKADDHLRELCNNRTCPGNKSQENFKLCAGCRHVFFCSKACQTHDWKYGHHREQCKAIQEHRDSGRKLPSSRRSS
;
A
#
# COMPACT_ATOMS: atom_id res chain seq x y z
N MET A 1 -29.49 -32.03 -12.95
CA MET A 1 -28.50 -32.79 -12.16
C MET A 1 -28.80 -32.53 -10.69
N THR A 2 -29.57 -33.40 -10.04
CA THR A 2 -29.94 -33.24 -8.62
C THR A 2 -29.19 -34.27 -7.80
N GLY A 3 -28.24 -33.80 -7.01
CA GLY A 3 -27.46 -34.59 -6.09
C GLY A 3 -27.05 -33.70 -4.92
N LYS A 4 -26.90 -34.30 -3.74
CA LYS A 4 -26.57 -33.61 -2.49
C LYS A 4 -25.35 -32.68 -2.60
N LEU A 5 -24.40 -33.05 -3.47
CA LEU A 5 -23.23 -32.24 -3.80
C LEU A 5 -23.58 -30.98 -4.62
N ALA A 6 -24.49 -31.09 -5.59
CA ALA A 6 -24.94 -29.96 -6.40
C ALA A 6 -25.67 -28.93 -5.54
N GLU A 7 -26.55 -29.38 -4.64
CA GLU A 7 -27.25 -28.51 -3.69
C GLU A 7 -26.26 -27.80 -2.75
N SER A 8 -25.30 -28.55 -2.20
CA SER A 8 -24.26 -27.98 -1.34
C SER A 8 -23.39 -26.96 -2.07
N TRP A 9 -23.09 -27.21 -3.36
CA TRP A 9 -22.32 -26.29 -4.19
C TRP A 9 -23.09 -25.01 -4.51
N THR A 10 -24.40 -25.11 -4.75
CA THR A 10 -25.28 -23.93 -4.94
C THR A 10 -25.31 -23.07 -3.68
N THR A 11 -25.50 -23.66 -2.49
CA THR A 11 -25.48 -22.92 -1.23
C THR A 11 -24.12 -22.22 -1.00
N PHE A 12 -23.03 -22.91 -1.32
CA PHE A 12 -21.69 -22.33 -1.22
C PHE A 12 -21.50 -21.16 -2.20
N ALA A 13 -21.95 -21.30 -3.45
CA ALA A 13 -21.87 -20.25 -4.46
C ALA A 13 -22.67 -19.00 -4.04
N GLU A 14 -23.90 -19.18 -3.55
CA GLU A 14 -24.73 -18.08 -3.03
C GLU A 14 -24.08 -17.39 -1.82
N ALA A 15 -23.45 -18.15 -0.92
CA ALA A 15 -22.73 -17.61 0.21
C ALA A 15 -21.49 -16.80 -0.23
N LEU A 16 -20.78 -17.27 -1.25
CA LEU A 16 -19.65 -16.57 -1.87
C LEU A 16 -20.08 -15.26 -2.53
N GLU A 17 -21.18 -15.27 -3.28
CA GLU A 17 -21.73 -14.06 -3.90
C GLU A 17 -22.15 -13.02 -2.87
N ARG A 18 -22.84 -13.47 -1.80
CA ARG A 18 -23.18 -12.61 -0.66
C ARG A 18 -21.93 -12.04 0.00
N ALA A 19 -20.92 -12.86 0.28
CA ALA A 19 -19.65 -12.42 0.86
C ALA A 19 -18.95 -11.40 -0.05
N ASN A 20 -18.85 -11.67 -1.36
CA ASN A 20 -18.26 -10.76 -2.34
C ASN A 20 -19.01 -9.43 -2.41
N SER A 21 -20.34 -9.42 -2.28
CA SER A 21 -21.12 -8.17 -2.24
C SER A 21 -20.84 -7.31 -1.00
N LEU A 22 -20.40 -7.94 0.10
CA LEU A 22 -20.06 -7.26 1.35
C LEU A 22 -18.59 -6.82 1.38
N ILE A 23 -17.73 -7.52 0.65
CA ILE A 23 -16.36 -7.08 0.37
C ILE A 23 -16.48 -5.91 -0.61
N LYS A 24 -16.53 -4.69 -0.08
CA LYS A 24 -16.23 -3.52 -0.91
C LYS A 24 -14.85 -3.78 -1.53
N PRO A 25 -14.65 -3.56 -2.85
CA PRO A 25 -13.31 -3.61 -3.41
C PRO A 25 -12.44 -2.78 -2.50
N ASP A 26 -11.24 -3.27 -2.14
CA ASP A 26 -10.27 -2.48 -1.40
C ASP A 26 -10.07 -1.22 -2.22
N SER A 27 -10.83 -0.19 -1.86
CA SER A 27 -10.73 1.12 -2.42
C SER A 27 -9.45 1.60 -1.79
N HIS A 28 -8.34 1.29 -2.46
CA HIS A 28 -7.20 2.17 -2.46
C HIS A 28 -7.81 3.56 -2.61
N ASN A 29 -7.83 4.28 -1.49
CA ASN A 29 -8.47 5.57 -1.38
C ASN A 29 -7.80 6.44 -2.45
N LYS A 30 -8.53 7.31 -3.14
CA LYS A 30 -7.88 8.22 -4.11
C LYS A 30 -6.74 9.03 -3.47
N ALA A 31 -6.77 9.21 -2.16
CA ALA A 31 -5.69 9.78 -1.35
C ALA A 31 -4.40 8.94 -1.33
N ASP A 32 -4.51 7.61 -1.43
CA ASP A 32 -3.38 6.68 -1.46
C ASP A 32 -2.66 6.73 -2.82
N ASP A 33 -3.42 7.03 -3.88
CA ASP A 33 -2.91 7.16 -5.25
C ASP A 33 -2.01 8.40 -5.38
N HIS A 34 -2.39 9.50 -4.74
CA HIS A 34 -1.55 10.71 -4.64
C HIS A 34 -0.26 10.49 -3.83
N LEU A 35 -0.17 9.48 -2.96
CA LEU A 35 1.09 9.13 -2.30
C LEU A 35 2.10 8.48 -3.25
N ARG A 36 1.63 7.89 -4.37
CA ARG A 36 2.50 7.32 -5.42
C ARG A 36 3.16 8.40 -6.29
N GLU A 37 2.67 9.63 -6.17
CA GLU A 37 3.05 10.77 -7.00
C GLU A 37 4.03 11.72 -6.31
N LEU A 38 4.40 11.46 -5.04
CA LEU A 38 5.23 12.35 -4.23
C LEU A 38 6.54 11.67 -3.80
N CYS A 39 7.63 12.44 -3.85
CA CYS A 39 8.91 11.99 -3.32
C CYS A 39 8.87 12.01 -1.80
N ASN A 40 9.28 10.92 -1.14
CA ASN A 40 9.27 10.85 0.32
C ASN A 40 10.31 11.77 0.96
N ASN A 41 11.41 12.06 0.25
CA ASN A 41 12.41 13.01 0.72
C ASN A 41 11.80 14.43 0.77
N ARG A 42 11.55 14.95 1.98
CA ARG A 42 10.94 16.27 2.19
C ARG A 42 11.81 17.44 1.75
N THR A 43 13.13 17.23 1.64
CA THR A 43 14.09 18.21 1.13
C THR A 43 14.36 18.04 -0.37
N CYS A 44 13.54 17.24 -1.06
CA CYS A 44 13.65 17.06 -2.50
C CYS A 44 13.50 18.43 -3.20
N PRO A 45 14.46 18.85 -4.04
CA PRO A 45 14.42 20.16 -4.71
C PRO A 45 13.31 20.31 -5.77
N GLY A 46 12.38 19.34 -5.91
CA GLY A 46 11.34 19.29 -6.97
C GLY A 46 11.94 19.03 -8.36
N ASN A 47 11.23 18.76 -9.46
CA ASN A 47 9.89 18.22 -9.74
C ASN A 47 10.12 17.32 -10.98
N LYS A 48 10.82 16.19 -10.81
CA LYS A 48 11.08 15.30 -11.95
C LYS A 48 9.78 14.58 -12.27
N SER A 49 9.39 14.65 -13.54
CA SER A 49 8.15 14.07 -14.09
C SER A 49 7.84 12.72 -13.44
N GLN A 50 6.57 12.54 -13.08
CA GLN A 50 6.05 11.42 -12.31
C GLN A 50 6.27 10.05 -12.97
N GLU A 51 6.81 10.02 -14.18
CA GLU A 51 6.99 8.83 -15.00
C GLU A 51 7.97 7.80 -14.41
N ASN A 52 8.76 8.14 -13.39
CA ASN A 52 9.80 7.25 -12.87
C ASN A 52 10.00 7.23 -11.35
N PHE A 53 8.93 7.39 -10.57
CA PHE A 53 9.02 7.13 -9.13
C PHE A 53 9.46 5.69 -8.85
N LYS A 54 10.43 5.54 -7.94
CA LYS A 54 10.95 4.25 -7.50
C LYS A 54 10.41 3.97 -6.10
N LEU A 55 9.74 2.83 -5.96
CA LEU A 55 9.30 2.33 -4.66
C LEU A 55 10.51 1.88 -3.84
N CYS A 56 10.50 2.16 -2.54
CA CYS A 56 11.52 1.57 -1.65
C CYS A 56 11.43 0.04 -1.68
N ALA A 57 12.52 -0.64 -2.04
CA ALA A 57 12.55 -2.10 -2.16
C ALA A 57 12.32 -2.84 -0.82
N GLY A 58 12.68 -2.23 0.31
CA GLY A 58 12.48 -2.82 1.64
C GLY A 58 11.02 -2.76 2.07
N CYS A 59 10.55 -1.57 2.45
CA CYS A 59 9.20 -1.42 2.98
C CYS A 59 8.08 -1.51 1.93
N ARG A 60 8.38 -1.22 0.65
CA ARG A 60 7.43 -1.15 -0.46
C ARG A 60 6.23 -0.24 -0.19
N HIS A 61 6.44 0.88 0.52
CA HIS A 61 5.37 1.77 0.96
C HIS A 61 5.54 3.23 0.54
N VAL A 62 6.78 3.71 0.37
CA VAL A 62 7.06 5.10 -0.02
C VAL A 62 7.83 5.16 -1.34
N PHE A 63 7.68 6.28 -2.05
CA PHE A 63 8.26 6.50 -3.36
C PHE A 63 9.38 7.54 -3.31
N PHE A 64 10.35 7.39 -4.20
CA PHE A 64 11.45 8.33 -4.39
C PHE A 64 11.60 8.65 -5.86
N CYS A 65 11.82 9.92 -6.20
CA CYS A 65 12.10 10.31 -7.60
C CYS A 65 13.49 9.86 -8.07
N SER A 66 14.39 9.49 -7.15
CA SER A 66 15.76 9.07 -7.45
C SER A 66 16.41 8.30 -6.29
N LYS A 67 17.47 7.53 -6.60
CA LYS A 67 18.33 6.90 -5.58
C LYS A 67 18.99 7.93 -4.65
N ALA A 68 19.28 9.12 -5.15
CA ALA A 68 19.83 10.22 -4.35
C ALA A 68 18.84 10.67 -3.27
N CYS A 69 17.56 10.85 -3.62
CA CYS A 69 16.52 11.18 -2.64
C CYS A 69 16.31 10.04 -1.63
N GLN A 70 16.30 8.78 -2.07
CA GLN A 70 16.24 7.65 -1.15
C GLN A 70 17.41 7.66 -0.16
N THR A 71 18.64 7.87 -0.65
CA THR A 71 19.85 7.86 0.18
C THR A 71 19.87 9.02 1.17
N HIS A 72 19.42 10.21 0.73
CA HIS A 72 19.32 11.38 1.59
C HIS A 72 18.31 11.14 2.72
N ASP A 73 17.09 10.72 2.36
CA ASP A 73 16.02 10.46 3.32
C ASP A 73 16.35 9.30 4.27
N TRP A 74 17.11 8.31 3.79
CA TRP A 74 17.65 7.23 4.62
C TRP A 74 18.61 7.72 5.69
N LYS A 75 19.48 8.70 5.37
CA LYS A 75 20.49 9.22 6.29
C LYS A 75 19.97 10.34 7.17
N TYR A 76 19.06 11.17 6.66
CA TYR A 76 18.70 12.45 7.27
C TYR A 76 17.18 12.65 7.47
N GLY A 77 16.33 11.82 6.86
CA GLY A 77 14.86 12.01 6.84
C GLY A 77 14.06 10.94 7.59
N HIS A 78 14.72 10.15 8.44
CA HIS A 78 14.10 9.09 9.27
C HIS A 78 13.51 7.91 8.50
N HIS A 79 13.78 7.79 7.19
CA HIS A 79 13.23 6.69 6.43
C HIS A 79 13.75 5.33 6.90
N ARG A 80 14.95 5.26 7.46
CA ARG A 80 15.51 4.00 7.98
C ARG A 80 14.63 3.41 9.09
N GLU A 81 14.26 4.21 10.07
CA GLU A 81 13.42 3.80 11.20
C GLU A 81 11.99 3.49 10.72
N GLN A 82 11.43 4.36 9.86
CA GLN A 82 10.11 4.16 9.28
C GLN A 82 10.03 2.88 8.43
N CYS A 83 11.06 2.61 7.63
CA CYS A 83 11.15 1.42 6.79
C CYS A 83 11.11 0.15 7.62
N LYS A 84 11.80 0.13 8.77
CA LYS A 84 11.76 -1.00 9.70
C LYS A 84 10.38 -1.18 10.32
N ALA A 85 9.79 -0.12 10.86
CA ALA A 85 8.45 -0.18 11.45
C ALA A 85 7.40 -0.68 10.44
N ILE A 86 7.48 -0.21 9.19
CA ILE A 86 6.56 -0.66 8.13
C ILE A 86 6.72 -2.15 7.84
N GLN A 87 7.96 -2.66 7.81
CA GLN A 87 8.20 -4.10 7.62
C GLN A 87 7.61 -4.91 8.78
N GLU A 88 7.86 -4.50 10.03
CA GLU A 88 7.30 -5.17 11.23
C GLU A 88 5.76 -5.19 11.26
N HIS A 89 5.11 -4.10 10.84
CA HIS A 89 3.65 -4.06 10.71
C HIS A 89 3.13 -5.05 9.67
N ARG A 90 3.81 -5.13 8.52
CA ARG A 90 3.46 -6.08 7.44
C ARG A 90 3.63 -7.52 7.89
N ASP A 91 4.73 -7.84 8.57
CA ASP A 91 5.01 -9.19 9.05
C ASP A 91 4.03 -9.62 10.14
N SER A 92 3.55 -8.68 10.97
CA SER A 92 2.55 -8.94 12.01
C SER A 92 1.09 -8.92 11.50
N GLY A 93 0.85 -8.68 10.21
CA GLY A 93 -0.50 -8.60 9.63
C GLY A 93 -1.34 -7.42 10.15
N ARG A 94 -0.74 -6.48 10.89
CA ARG A 94 -1.42 -5.29 11.41
C ARG A 94 -1.51 -4.23 10.32
N LYS A 95 -2.68 -3.61 10.21
CA LYS A 95 -2.84 -2.45 9.31
C LYS A 95 -1.87 -1.35 9.73
N LEU A 96 -1.18 -0.77 8.76
CA LEU A 96 -0.36 0.42 9.00
C LEU A 96 -1.27 1.54 9.54
N PRO A 97 -0.85 2.26 10.59
CA PRO A 97 -1.56 3.45 11.01
C PRO A 97 -1.62 4.44 9.85
N SER A 98 -2.81 4.99 9.56
CA SER A 98 -2.93 5.96 8.47
C SER A 98 -2.16 7.22 8.86
N SER A 99 -0.98 7.38 8.26
CA SER A 99 -0.20 8.60 8.38
C SER A 99 -0.96 9.69 7.64
N ARG A 100 -1.76 10.49 8.36
CA ARG A 100 -2.08 11.83 7.89
C ARG A 100 -0.76 12.60 7.92
N ARG A 101 -0.21 12.90 6.75
CA ARG A 101 0.89 13.87 6.63
C ARG A 101 0.30 15.22 7.05
N SER A 102 0.54 15.63 8.29
CA SER A 102 0.25 17.01 8.72
C SER A 102 1.11 17.94 7.87
N SER A 103 0.44 18.80 7.11
CA SER A 103 1.02 19.93 6.39
C SER A 103 1.70 20.91 7.34
#